data_AF-A0A4Z0J8U3-F1
#
_entry.id   AF-A0A4Z0J8U3-F1
#
_cell.length_a   1.000
_cell.length_b   1.000
_cell.length_c   1.000
_cell.angle_alpha   90.00
_cell.angle_beta   90.00
_cell.angle_gamma   90.00
#
_symmetry.space_group_name_H-M   'P 1'
#
loop_
_entity.id
_entity.type
_entity.pdbx_description
1 polymer ?
#
loop_
_entity_poly.entity_id
_entity_poly.type
_entity_poly.pdbx_seq_one_letter_code
_entity_poly.pdbx_strand_id
1 'polypeptide(L)'
;MNEIELTHDALILEALNVLARKAKITPSALLLLNFPFTDAQLTGLDQFLNRSLFQRQALTATDVAEQLHHLRPEMAATDYHFLAQDLIKAWQKEDRYHGLVFA
;
A
#
# COMPACT_ATOMS: atom_id res chain seq x y z
N MET A 1 4.04 13.94 -32.41
CA MET A 1 2.97 13.61 -31.44
C MET A 1 2.74 12.13 -31.60
N ASN A 2 3.16 11.29 -30.66
CA ASN A 2 2.95 9.85 -30.77
C ASN A 2 1.49 9.56 -30.43
N GLU A 3 0.72 9.13 -31.42
CA GLU A 3 -0.60 8.54 -31.23
C GLU A 3 -0.40 7.23 -30.47
N ILE A 4 -0.74 7.23 -29.18
CA ILE A 4 -0.72 6.01 -28.37
C ILE A 4 -2.00 5.26 -28.74
N GLU A 5 -1.87 4.13 -29.46
CA GLU A 5 -2.98 3.20 -29.60
C GLU A 5 -3.41 2.73 -28.20
N LEU A 6 -4.59 3.16 -27.78
CA LEU A 6 -5.24 2.64 -26.59
C LEU A 6 -5.64 1.19 -26.88
N THR A 7 -4.77 0.26 -26.51
CA THR A 7 -5.04 -1.17 -26.60
C THR A 7 -6.26 -1.52 -25.76
N HIS A 8 -6.95 -2.61 -26.11
CA HIS A 8 -8.10 -3.12 -25.36
C HIS A 8 -7.80 -3.27 -23.85
N ASP A 9 -6.60 -3.72 -23.51
CA ASP A 9 -6.16 -3.87 -22.12
C ASP A 9 -5.99 -2.52 -21.41
N ALA A 10 -5.57 -1.47 -22.13
CA ALA A 10 -5.48 -0.11 -21.58
C ALA A 10 -6.87 0.45 -21.24
N LEU A 11 -7.86 0.20 -22.10
CA LEU A 11 -9.26 0.59 -21.86
C LEU A 11 -9.87 -0.17 -20.67
N ILE A 12 -9.58 -1.47 -20.53
CA ILE A 12 -10.00 -2.25 -19.35
C ILE A 12 -9.37 -1.68 -18.07
N LEU A 13 -8.06 -1.41 -18.09
CA LEU A 13 -7.36 -0.84 -16.94
C LEU A 13 -7.95 0.52 -16.56
N GLU A 14 -8.28 1.35 -17.55
CA GLU A 14 -8.92 2.65 -17.34
C GLU A 14 -10.32 2.50 -16.72
N ALA A 15 -11.14 1.59 -17.22
CA ALA A 15 -12.46 1.29 -16.66
C ALA A 15 -12.37 0.79 -15.21
N LEU A 16 -11.42 -0.12 -14.93
CA LEU A 16 -11.15 -0.62 -13.58
C LEU A 16 -10.69 0.51 -12.65
N ASN A 17 -9.83 1.42 -13.10
CA ASN A 17 -9.39 2.59 -12.34
C ASN A 17 -10.55 3.57 -12.06
N VAL A 18 -11.50 3.72 -12.99
CA VAL A 18 -12.71 4.52 -12.77
C VAL A 18 -13.61 3.87 -11.73
N LEU A 19 -13.82 2.56 -11.81
CA LEU A 19 -14.63 1.83 -10.83
C LEU A 19 -13.99 1.83 -9.44
N ALA A 20 -12.67 1.60 -9.35
CA ALA A 20 -11.93 1.67 -8.10
C ALA A 20 -12.06 3.06 -7.45
N ARG A 21 -11.91 4.15 -8.23
CA ARG A 21 -12.16 5.51 -7.74
C ARG A 21 -13.59 5.72 -7.24
N LYS A 22 -14.60 5.28 -7.99
CA LYS A 22 -16.02 5.39 -7.58
C LYS A 22 -16.32 4.61 -6.31
N ALA A 23 -15.72 3.43 -6.16
CA ALA A 23 -15.85 2.58 -4.99
C ALA A 23 -14.93 3.00 -3.82
N LYS A 24 -14.09 4.03 -4.02
CA LYS A 24 -13.04 4.45 -3.06
C LYS A 24 -12.07 3.32 -2.69
N ILE A 25 -11.89 2.35 -3.59
CA ILE A 25 -10.90 1.29 -3.45
C ILE A 25 -9.55 1.87 -3.87
N THR A 26 -8.65 2.01 -2.90
CA THR A 26 -7.31 2.50 -3.15
C THR A 26 -6.41 1.37 -3.67
N PRO A 27 -5.38 1.68 -4.50
CA PRO A 27 -4.37 0.70 -4.90
C PRO A 27 -3.78 -0.10 -3.73
N SER A 28 -3.53 0.56 -2.59
CA SER A 28 -3.10 -0.09 -1.35
C SER A 28 -4.09 -1.14 -0.85
N ALA A 29 -5.40 -0.88 -0.95
CA ALA A 29 -6.44 -1.86 -0.60
C ALA A 29 -6.45 -3.06 -1.55
N LEU A 30 -6.18 -2.86 -2.85
CA LEU A 30 -6.06 -3.97 -3.81
C LEU A 30 -4.86 -4.87 -3.50
N LEU A 31 -3.73 -4.29 -3.09
CA LEU A 31 -2.57 -5.07 -2.66
C LEU A 31 -2.91 -5.95 -1.45
N LEU A 32 -3.69 -5.43 -0.50
CA LEU A 32 -4.12 -6.15 0.69
C LEU A 32 -5.20 -7.21 0.41
N LEU A 33 -5.87 -7.22 -0.76
CA LEU A 33 -6.82 -8.30 -1.10
C LEU A 33 -6.16 -9.68 -1.19
N ASN A 34 -4.90 -9.72 -1.63
CA ASN A 34 -4.13 -10.96 -1.71
C ASN A 34 -3.54 -11.38 -0.35
N PHE A 35 -3.63 -10.52 0.67
CA PHE A 35 -3.07 -10.71 1.99
C PHE A 35 -4.13 -10.35 3.03
N PRO A 36 -5.04 -11.26 3.39
CA PRO A 36 -6.14 -10.93 4.28
C PRO A 36 -5.61 -10.49 5.65
N PHE A 37 -5.82 -9.22 5.99
CA PHE A 37 -5.63 -8.68 7.32
C PHE A 37 -7.00 -8.48 7.98
N THR A 38 -7.06 -8.72 9.28
CA THR A 38 -8.20 -8.36 10.12
C THR A 38 -8.21 -6.86 10.40
N ASP A 39 -9.38 -6.31 10.74
CA ASP A 39 -9.51 -4.89 11.11
C ASP A 39 -8.58 -4.48 12.26
N ALA A 40 -8.36 -5.38 13.23
CA ALA A 40 -7.44 -5.15 14.35
C ALA A 40 -5.98 -5.04 13.88
N GLN A 41 -5.57 -5.86 12.92
CA GLN A 41 -4.23 -5.81 12.35
C GLN A 41 -4.03 -4.54 11.51
N LEU A 42 -5.01 -4.17 10.68
CA LEU A 42 -4.96 -2.92 9.92
C LEU A 42 -4.90 -1.69 10.84
N THR A 43 -5.69 -1.69 11.91
CA THR A 43 -5.65 -0.63 12.93
C THR A 43 -4.27 -0.57 13.60
N GLY A 44 -3.66 -1.71 13.91
CA GLY A 44 -2.30 -1.76 14.47
C GLY A 44 -1.24 -1.21 13.50
N LEU A 45 -1.37 -1.48 12.20
CA LEU A 45 -0.50 -0.94 11.17
C LEU A 45 -0.66 0.59 11.05
N ASP A 46 -1.90 1.08 11.02
CA ASP A 46 -2.18 2.51 10.96
C ASP A 46 -1.65 3.25 12.21
N GLN A 47 -1.77 2.66 13.40
CA GLN A 47 -1.21 3.22 14.63
C GLN A 47 0.32 3.32 14.56
N PHE A 48 0.99 2.29 14.05
CA PHE A 48 2.44 2.31 13.85
C PHE A 48 2.86 3.45 12.90
N LEU A 49 2.25 3.53 11.72
CA LEU A 49 2.58 4.55 10.71
C LEU A 49 2.33 5.97 11.23
N ASN A 50 1.19 6.20 11.90
CA ASN A 50 0.87 7.51 12.49
C ASN A 50 1.81 7.89 13.64
N ARG A 51 2.27 6.92 14.42
CA ARG A 51 3.27 7.16 15.47
C ARG A 51 4.60 7.58 14.86
N SER A 52 5.07 6.90 13.82
CA SER A 52 6.30 7.27 13.11
C SER A 52 6.20 8.65 12.46
N LEU A 53 5.03 8.98 11.90
CA LEU A 53 4.73 10.32 11.39
C LEU A 53 4.86 11.38 12.49
N PHE A 54 4.23 11.15 13.65
CA PHE A 54 4.29 12.08 14.78
C PHE A 54 5.73 12.26 15.31
N GLN A 55 6.51 11.17 15.33
CA GLN A 55 7.91 11.17 15.76
C GLN A 55 8.88 11.71 14.69
N ARG A 56 8.40 12.01 13.48
CA ARG A 56 9.20 12.38 12.31
C ARG A 56 10.30 11.35 12.01
N GLN A 57 10.00 10.09 12.28
CA GLN A 57 10.89 8.97 12.01
C GLN A 57 10.70 8.53 10.57
N ALA A 58 11.80 8.47 9.81
CA ALA A 58 11.78 7.86 8.49
C ALA A 58 11.63 6.34 8.63
N LEU A 59 10.77 5.74 7.79
CA LEU A 59 10.52 4.31 7.77
C LEU A 59 11.10 3.68 6.50
N THR A 60 11.85 2.61 6.65
CA THR A 60 12.28 1.78 5.52
C THR A 60 11.22 0.73 5.19
N ALA A 61 11.31 0.13 4.00
CA ALA A 61 10.48 -1.02 3.66
C ALA A 61 10.68 -2.21 4.64
N THR A 62 11.87 -2.34 5.23
CA THR A 62 12.15 -3.36 6.25
C THR A 62 11.36 -3.10 7.53
N ASP A 63 11.32 -1.86 8.01
CA ASP A 63 10.56 -1.51 9.23
C ASP A 63 9.06 -1.81 9.05
N VAL A 64 8.50 -1.48 7.89
CA VAL A 64 7.11 -1.78 7.57
C VAL A 64 6.88 -3.29 7.45
N ALA A 65 7.80 -4.03 6.83
CA ALA A 65 7.72 -5.48 6.70
C ALA A 65 7.76 -6.20 8.06
N GLU A 66 8.63 -5.75 8.97
CA GLU A 66 8.70 -6.27 10.34
C GLU A 66 7.40 -6.02 11.08
N GLN A 67 6.80 -4.83 10.93
CA GLN A 67 5.51 -4.53 11.55
C GLN A 67 4.38 -5.40 10.96
N LEU A 68 4.35 -5.61 9.63
CA LEU A 68 3.39 -6.49 8.98
C LEU A 68 3.53 -7.94 9.48
N HIS A 69 4.77 -8.44 9.59
CA HIS A 69 5.05 -9.76 10.13
C HIS A 69 4.65 -9.88 11.61
N HIS A 70 4.91 -8.86 12.42
CA HIS A 70 4.51 -8.82 13.83
C HIS A 70 2.99 -8.90 14.00
N LEU A 71 2.24 -8.17 13.18
CA LEU A 71 0.78 -8.18 13.19
C LEU A 71 0.20 -9.49 12.64
N ARG A 72 0.87 -10.11 11.66
CA ARG A 72 0.44 -11.35 11.01
C ARG A 72 1.64 -12.27 10.71
N PRO A 73 2.03 -13.14 11.66
CA PRO A 73 3.20 -14.01 11.50
C PRO A 73 2.89 -15.30 10.70
N GLU A 74 2.13 -15.18 9.60
CA GLU A 74 1.77 -16.33 8.74
C GLU A 74 2.76 -16.56 7.59
N MET A 75 3.53 -15.53 7.23
CA MET A 75 4.52 -15.57 6.14
C MET A 75 5.88 -15.11 6.65
N ALA A 76 6.94 -15.47 5.93
CA ALA A 76 8.28 -15.03 6.27
C ALA A 76 8.40 -13.50 6.14
N ALA A 77 9.21 -12.87 6.98
CA ALA A 77 9.44 -11.42 6.94
C ALA A 77 9.95 -10.93 5.57
N THR A 78 10.66 -11.80 4.84
CA THR A 78 11.12 -11.56 3.47
C THR A 78 9.98 -11.35 2.48
N ASP A 79 8.89 -12.09 2.63
CA ASP A 79 7.74 -11.96 1.72
C ASP A 79 6.97 -10.67 2.01
N TYR A 80 6.89 -10.30 3.29
CA TYR A 80 6.36 -9.01 3.70
C TYR A 80 7.19 -7.82 3.22
N HIS A 81 8.48 -8.00 2.93
CA HIS A 81 9.31 -6.93 2.37
C HIS A 81 8.84 -6.48 1.00
N PHE A 82 8.51 -7.42 0.10
CA PHE A 82 7.97 -7.09 -1.22
C PHE A 82 6.61 -6.39 -1.11
N LEU A 83 5.73 -6.90 -0.25
CA LEU A 83 4.43 -6.26 0.01
C LEU A 83 4.61 -4.86 0.59
N ALA A 84 5.53 -4.66 1.53
CA ALA A 84 5.82 -3.37 2.13
C ALA A 84 6.32 -2.36 1.10
N GLN A 85 7.21 -2.75 0.19
CA GLN A 85 7.67 -1.87 -0.89
C GLN A 85 6.52 -1.41 -1.80
N ASP A 86 5.63 -2.32 -2.17
CA ASP A 86 4.50 -1.99 -3.05
C ASP A 86 3.44 -1.16 -2.33
N LEU A 87 3.17 -1.44 -1.05
CA LEU A 87 2.31 -0.63 -0.20
C LEU A 87 2.84 0.78 -0.04
N ILE A 88 4.14 0.97 0.23
CA ILE A 88 4.76 2.29 0.34
C ILE A 88 4.57 3.09 -0.95
N LYS A 89 4.86 2.49 -2.11
CA LYS A 89 4.64 3.14 -3.41
C LYS A 89 3.17 3.50 -3.62
N ALA A 90 2.24 2.63 -3.22
CA ALA A 90 0.81 2.89 -3.32
C ALA A 90 0.38 4.05 -2.41
N TRP A 91 0.80 4.04 -1.14
CA TRP A 91 0.49 5.10 -0.17
C TRP A 91 1.07 6.46 -0.56
N GLN A 92 2.28 6.49 -1.13
CA GLN A 92 2.88 7.71 -1.66
C GLN A 92 2.08 8.28 -2.84
N LYS A 93 1.60 7.43 -3.75
CA LYS A 93 0.72 7.85 -4.87
C LYS A 93 -0.65 8.32 -4.39
N GLU A 94 -1.13 7.76 -3.28
CA GLU A 94 -2.42 8.11 -2.66
C GLU A 94 -2.33 9.36 -1.77
N ASP A 95 -1.13 9.87 -1.48
CA ASP A 95 -0.87 10.88 -0.45
C ASP A 95 -1.55 10.54 0.91
N ARG A 96 -1.64 9.24 1.22
CA ARG A 96 -2.47 8.73 2.34
C ARG A 96 -1.90 9.10 3.71
N TYR A 97 -0.57 9.09 3.84
CA TYR A 97 0.15 9.44 5.08
C TYR A 97 1.00 10.68 4.83
N HIS A 98 0.33 11.80 4.55
CA HIS A 98 1.00 13.06 4.24
C HIS A 98 2.05 13.43 5.29
N GLY A 99 3.28 13.69 4.85
CA GLY A 99 4.42 14.03 5.71
C GLY A 99 5.19 12.85 6.30
N LEU A 100 4.74 11.61 6.07
CA LEU A 100 5.51 10.43 6.45
C LEU A 100 6.64 10.21 5.44
N VAL A 101 7.86 10.10 5.95
CA VAL A 101 9.05 9.89 5.10
C VAL A 101 9.34 8.40 5.02
N PHE A 102 9.40 7.88 3.80
CA PHE A 102 9.88 6.53 3.54
C PHE A 102 11.30 6.60 2.95
N ALA A 103 12.24 5.85 3.55
CA ALA A 103 13.67 5.85 3.22
C ALA A 103 14.08 4.65 2.37
#